data_AF-A0A0A1MV65-F1
#
_entry.id   AF-A0A0A1MV65-F1
#
_cell.length_a   1.000
_cell.length_b   1.000
_cell.length_c   1.000
_cell.angle_alpha   90.00
_cell.angle_beta   90.00
_cell.angle_gamma   90.00
#
_symmetry.space_group_name_H-M   'P 1'
#
loop_
_entity.id
_entity.type
_entity.pdbx_description
1 polymer ?
#
loop_
_entity_poly.entity_id
_entity_poly.type
_entity_poly.pdbx_seq_one_letter_code
_entity_poly.pdbx_strand_id
1 'polypeptide(L)'
;MKYIFIGLIRFYQLAISPFTPATCRFYPTCSAYALEAFQRFGFFKGGILTIKRISKCHPFHPGGVDYVPEKKEEDKTAGKGRDIMEITVSEQAAKWYKEELDLQNEKNIRFFPRYGGVGGRIAGFSLGIKAEAPENESASTLVEGIHFFIEESDDWYFEGADLSVSYDETQKEPKIEYPENN
;
A
#
# COMPACT_ATOMS: atom_id res chain seq x y z
N MET A 1 18.05 -7.32 7.78
CA MET A 1 19.32 -7.12 7.05
C MET A 1 19.69 -5.65 6.80
N LYS A 2 18.75 -4.71 6.53
CA LYS A 2 19.10 -3.30 6.19
C LYS A 2 19.92 -2.56 7.26
N TYR A 3 19.62 -2.78 8.54
CA TYR A 3 20.24 -2.05 9.65
C TYR A 3 21.71 -2.38 9.87
N ILE A 4 22.15 -3.60 9.55
CA ILE A 4 23.55 -4.02 9.68
C ILE A 4 24.43 -3.20 8.73
N PHE A 5 24.03 -3.10 7.46
CA PHE A 5 24.78 -2.34 6.45
C PHE A 5 24.72 -0.84 6.67
N ILE A 6 23.56 -0.31 7.09
CA ILE A 6 23.45 1.08 7.51
C ILE A 6 24.40 1.37 8.68
N GLY A 7 24.50 0.45 9.65
CA GLY A 7 25.44 0.54 10.76
C GLY A 7 26.90 0.58 10.30
N LEU A 8 27.29 -0.30 9.37
CA LEU A 8 28.64 -0.32 8.79
C LEU A 8 28.98 0.97 8.03
N ILE A 9 28.03 1.51 7.25
CA ILE A 9 28.21 2.75 6.50
C ILE A 9 28.36 3.95 7.45
N ARG A 10 27.55 4.00 8.52
CA ARG A 10 27.65 5.05 9.54
C ARG A 10 28.96 4.94 10.33
N PHE A 11 29.38 3.73 10.67
CA PHE A 11 30.69 3.52 11.29
C PHE A 11 31.82 4.02 10.39
N TYR A 12 31.78 3.69 9.09
CA TYR A 12 32.74 4.22 8.12
C TYR A 12 32.72 5.76 8.05
N GLN A 13 31.54 6.38 8.00
CA GLN A 13 31.38 7.84 7.95
C GLN A 13 31.92 8.54 9.21
N LEU A 14 31.81 7.92 10.38
CA LEU A 14 32.22 8.53 11.66
C LEU A 14 33.67 8.21 12.02
N ALA A 15 34.15 7.00 11.72
CA ALA A 15 35.45 6.51 12.17
C ALA A 15 36.56 6.62 11.12
N ILE A 16 36.22 6.57 9.82
CA ILE A 16 37.21 6.49 8.72
C ILE A 16 37.16 7.73 7.84
N SER A 17 35.97 8.19 7.44
CA SER A 17 35.79 9.35 6.56
C SER A 17 36.43 10.66 7.05
N PRO A 18 36.54 10.96 8.36
CA PRO A 18 37.22 12.18 8.82
C PRO A 18 38.73 12.16 8.57
N PHE A 19 39.32 10.96 8.41
CA PHE A 19 40.75 10.76 8.21
C PHE A 19 41.15 10.56 6.75
N THR A 20 40.17 10.50 5.84
CA THR A 20 40.41 10.34 4.41
C THR A 20 39.99 11.60 3.64
N PRO A 21 40.77 12.03 2.62
CA PRO A 21 40.41 13.20 1.83
C PRO A 21 39.10 12.95 1.07
N ALA A 22 38.33 14.01 0.83
CA ALA A 22 37.10 13.94 0.05
C ALA A 22 37.41 13.64 -1.43
N THR A 23 37.42 12.34 -1.78
CA THR A 23 37.77 11.87 -3.13
C THR A 23 36.55 11.58 -4.02
N CYS A 24 35.33 11.71 -3.48
CA CYS A 24 34.11 11.49 -4.24
C CYS A 24 33.96 12.54 -5.34
N ARG A 25 33.85 12.10 -6.59
CA ARG A 25 33.63 12.96 -7.77
C ARG A 25 32.16 13.34 -7.98
N PHE A 26 31.31 12.90 -7.06
CA PHE A 26 29.88 12.90 -7.19
C PHE A 26 29.23 13.48 -5.94
N TYR A 27 28.15 14.23 -6.14
CA TYR A 27 27.29 14.75 -5.08
C TYR A 27 25.91 14.08 -5.14
N PRO A 28 25.36 13.58 -4.00
CA PRO A 28 26.03 13.41 -2.71
C PRO A 28 27.18 12.38 -2.79
N THR A 29 28.03 12.33 -1.75
CA THR A 29 29.16 11.40 -1.70
C THR A 29 28.72 9.95 -1.82
N CYS A 30 29.59 9.05 -2.28
CA CYS A 30 29.26 7.63 -2.46
C CYS A 30 28.74 6.97 -1.18
N SER A 31 29.23 7.36 0.01
CA SER A 31 28.75 6.83 1.29
C SER A 31 27.36 7.38 1.67
N ALA A 32 27.07 8.64 1.37
CA ALA A 32 25.74 9.24 1.56
C ALA A 32 24.72 8.63 0.59
N TYR A 33 25.10 8.48 -0.68
CA TYR A 33 24.30 7.76 -1.69
C TYR A 33 24.01 6.32 -1.24
N ALA A 34 25.03 5.60 -0.76
CA ALA A 34 24.85 4.25 -0.27
C ALA A 34 23.86 4.20 0.90
N LEU A 35 24.02 5.09 1.88
CA LEU A 35 23.13 5.17 3.04
C LEU A 35 21.68 5.38 2.60
N GLU A 36 21.43 6.34 1.71
CA GLU A 36 20.09 6.64 1.20
C GLU A 36 19.53 5.48 0.34
N ALA A 37 20.36 4.84 -0.48
CA ALA A 37 19.96 3.69 -1.30
C ALA A 37 19.56 2.47 -0.45
N PHE A 38 20.32 2.16 0.61
CA PHE A 38 19.99 1.08 1.54
C PHE A 38 18.76 1.41 2.41
N GLN A 39 18.57 2.68 2.78
CA GLN A 39 17.37 3.13 3.51
C GLN A 39 16.11 3.01 2.64
N ARG A 40 16.19 3.43 1.37
CA ARG A 40 15.03 3.50 0.45
C ARG A 40 14.69 2.15 -0.21
N PHE A 41 15.69 1.37 -0.60
CA PHE A 41 15.50 0.16 -1.41
C PHE A 41 15.92 -1.16 -0.74
N GLY A 42 16.47 -1.11 0.48
CA GLY A 42 16.95 -2.30 1.19
C GLY A 42 18.26 -2.86 0.63
N PHE A 43 18.63 -4.08 1.05
CA PHE A 43 19.96 -4.65 0.79
C PHE A 43 20.24 -4.92 -0.70
N PHE A 44 19.34 -5.62 -1.40
CA PHE A 44 19.59 -6.05 -2.77
C PHE A 44 19.54 -4.89 -3.77
N LYS A 45 18.39 -4.21 -3.89
CA LYS A 45 18.22 -3.07 -4.80
C LYS A 45 19.15 -1.89 -4.41
N GLY A 46 19.29 -1.60 -3.11
CA GLY A 46 20.21 -0.56 -2.62
C GLY A 46 21.69 -0.90 -2.86
N GLY A 47 22.07 -2.17 -2.72
CA GLY A 47 23.42 -2.66 -3.02
C GLY A 47 23.78 -2.52 -4.49
N ILE A 48 22.88 -2.90 -5.40
CA ILE A 48 23.08 -2.76 -6.85
C ILE A 48 23.29 -1.29 -7.25
N LEU A 49 22.44 -0.39 -6.74
CA LEU A 49 22.55 1.06 -6.98
C LEU A 49 23.89 1.59 -6.46
N THR A 50 24.29 1.17 -5.26
CA THR A 50 25.55 1.57 -4.63
C THR A 50 26.77 1.10 -5.44
N ILE A 51 26.79 -0.17 -5.87
CA ILE A 51 27.88 -0.73 -6.68
C ILE A 51 28.00 0.00 -8.01
N LYS A 52 26.87 0.24 -8.69
CA LYS A 52 26.81 1.01 -9.94
C LYS A 52 27.30 2.44 -9.76
N ARG A 53 27.09 3.03 -8.58
CA ARG A 53 27.58 4.38 -8.25
C ARG A 53 29.08 4.39 -8.02
N ILE A 54 29.59 3.46 -7.22
CA ILE A 54 31.02 3.34 -6.91
C ILE A 54 31.82 3.04 -8.18
N SER A 55 31.31 2.18 -9.07
CA SER A 55 32.00 1.86 -10.33
C SER A 55 32.15 3.06 -11.27
N LYS A 56 31.31 4.09 -11.15
CA LYS A 56 31.45 5.36 -11.89
C LYS A 56 32.39 6.35 -11.20
N CYS A 57 32.70 6.16 -9.92
CA CYS A 57 33.50 7.10 -9.13
C CYS A 57 35.01 6.92 -9.36
N HIS A 58 35.46 6.99 -10.61
CA HIS A 58 36.86 6.92 -11.00
C HIS A 58 37.34 8.23 -11.66
N PRO A 59 38.66 8.55 -11.65
CA PRO A 59 39.21 9.79 -12.18
C PRO A 59 38.87 10.13 -13.64
N PHE A 60 38.62 9.10 -14.45
CA PHE A 60 38.25 9.25 -15.87
C PHE A 60 36.74 9.48 -16.13
N HIS A 61 35.91 9.60 -15.09
CA HIS A 61 34.49 9.91 -15.23
C HIS A 61 34.24 11.37 -14.88
N PRO A 62 33.49 12.18 -15.67
CA PRO A 62 33.32 13.62 -15.42
C PRO A 62 32.75 13.99 -14.04
N GLY A 63 32.10 13.04 -13.36
CA GLY A 63 31.48 13.25 -12.06
C GLY A 63 30.15 14.00 -12.20
N GLY A 64 29.67 14.61 -11.12
CA GLY A 64 28.47 15.46 -11.14
C GLY A 64 27.47 15.21 -10.00
N VAL A 65 26.23 15.65 -10.21
CA VAL A 65 25.14 15.45 -9.24
C VAL A 65 24.34 14.22 -9.67
N ASP A 66 24.22 13.21 -8.81
CA ASP A 66 23.35 12.04 -9.05
C ASP A 66 22.85 11.50 -7.70
N TYR A 67 21.57 11.76 -7.47
CA TYR A 67 20.83 11.38 -6.28
C TYR A 67 20.28 9.96 -6.41
N VAL A 68 19.96 9.35 -5.27
CA VAL A 68 19.26 8.07 -5.27
C VAL A 68 17.89 8.27 -5.91
N PRO A 69 17.49 7.45 -6.89
CA PRO A 69 16.18 7.57 -7.52
C PRO A 69 15.08 7.47 -6.48
N GLU A 70 13.99 8.19 -6.68
CA GLU A 70 12.80 8.01 -5.85
C GLU A 70 12.31 6.58 -6.01
N LYS A 71 11.83 5.99 -4.90
CA LYS A 71 11.18 4.69 -4.96
C LYS A 71 9.89 4.99 -5.70
N LYS A 72 9.84 4.65 -6.99
CA LYS A 72 8.56 4.56 -7.69
C LYS A 72 7.70 3.68 -6.81
N GLU A 73 6.66 4.25 -6.24
CA GLU A 73 5.50 3.45 -5.87
C GLU A 73 5.21 2.67 -7.14
N GLU A 74 5.28 1.34 -7.03
CA GLU A 74 4.85 0.50 -8.13
C GLU A 74 3.39 0.90 -8.32
N ASP A 75 3.16 1.73 -9.34
CA ASP A 75 1.85 2.03 -9.85
C ASP A 75 1.25 0.67 -10.21
N LYS A 76 0.48 0.12 -9.27
CA LYS A 76 -0.18 -1.18 -9.39
C LYS A 76 -1.18 -1.18 -10.56
N THR A 77 -1.38 -0.05 -11.24
CA THR A 77 -2.28 0.10 -12.38
C THR A 77 -1.74 -0.51 -13.69
N ALA A 78 -0.45 -0.86 -13.79
CA ALA A 78 0.12 -1.33 -15.05
C ALA A 78 0.81 -2.70 -14.96
N GLY A 79 0.01 -3.76 -14.82
CA GLY A 79 0.22 -5.02 -15.52
C GLY A 79 0.95 -6.14 -14.79
N LYS A 80 0.21 -6.91 -13.98
CA LYS A 80 0.33 -8.37 -13.88
C LYS A 80 -0.99 -8.92 -13.31
N GLY A 81 -1.63 -9.86 -14.03
CA GLY A 81 -2.79 -10.69 -13.68
C GLY A 81 -3.70 -10.26 -12.52
N ARG A 82 -4.98 -10.02 -12.79
CA ARG A 82 -6.00 -9.65 -11.80
C ARG A 82 -6.11 -10.68 -10.66
N ASP A 83 -5.64 -10.31 -9.48
CA ASP A 83 -6.21 -10.68 -8.17
C ASP A 83 -6.96 -9.44 -7.66
N ILE A 84 -7.87 -8.89 -8.48
CA ILE A 84 -8.67 -7.72 -8.09
C ILE A 84 -9.74 -8.25 -7.15
N MET A 85 -9.85 -7.68 -5.95
CA MET A 85 -10.93 -7.98 -5.02
C MET A 85 -12.28 -7.65 -5.65
N GLU A 86 -13.22 -8.58 -5.62
CA GLU A 86 -14.61 -8.34 -6.06
C GLU A 86 -15.52 -8.01 -4.86
N ILE A 87 -16.45 -7.07 -5.06
CA ILE A 87 -17.52 -6.79 -4.10
C ILE A 87 -18.83 -7.35 -4.67
N THR A 88 -19.42 -8.30 -3.96
CA THR A 88 -20.74 -8.86 -4.29
C THR A 88 -21.73 -8.48 -3.19
N VAL A 89 -22.84 -7.85 -3.57
CA VAL A 89 -23.94 -7.52 -2.67
C VAL A 89 -25.23 -8.11 -3.20
N SER A 90 -25.97 -8.86 -2.38
CA SER A 90 -27.27 -9.39 -2.79
C SER A 90 -28.33 -8.29 -2.86
N GLU A 91 -29.32 -8.42 -3.74
CA GLU A 91 -30.41 -7.44 -3.85
C GLU A 91 -31.17 -7.25 -2.53
N GLN A 92 -31.34 -8.34 -1.76
CA GLN A 92 -32.01 -8.30 -0.45
C GLN A 92 -31.20 -7.50 0.56
N ALA A 93 -29.88 -7.68 0.60
CA ALA A 93 -29.00 -6.90 1.45
C ALA A 93 -29.00 -5.42 1.04
N ALA A 94 -28.97 -5.14 -0.27
CA ALA A 94 -29.04 -3.76 -0.77
C ALA A 94 -30.35 -3.06 -0.38
N LYS A 95 -31.49 -3.77 -0.45
CA LYS A 95 -32.78 -3.24 0.02
C LYS A 95 -32.77 -2.96 1.52
N TRP A 96 -32.21 -3.87 2.31
CA TRP A 96 -32.03 -3.65 3.76
C TRP A 96 -31.23 -2.36 4.03
N TYR A 97 -30.09 -2.16 3.34
CA TYR A 97 -29.31 -0.92 3.50
C TYR A 97 -30.09 0.34 3.13
N LYS A 98 -30.91 0.26 2.09
CA LYS A 98 -31.76 1.37 1.66
C LYS A 98 -32.77 1.77 2.73
N GLU A 99 -33.38 0.78 3.37
CA GLU A 99 -34.40 0.97 4.41
C GLU A 99 -33.79 1.42 5.73
N GLU A 100 -32.69 0.78 6.17
CA GLU A 100 -32.07 1.04 7.48
C GLU A 100 -31.32 2.38 7.51
N LEU A 101 -30.64 2.76 6.43
CA LEU A 101 -29.81 3.97 6.40
C LEU A 101 -30.57 5.23 5.97
N ASP A 102 -31.88 5.14 5.72
CA ASP A 102 -32.74 6.24 5.21
C ASP A 102 -32.02 7.10 4.16
N LEU A 103 -31.53 6.44 3.10
CA LEU A 103 -30.71 7.08 2.06
C LEU A 103 -31.58 8.02 1.21
N GLN A 104 -31.83 9.21 1.74
CA GLN A 104 -32.71 10.21 1.12
C GLN A 104 -32.08 10.79 -0.16
N ASN A 105 -30.75 10.90 -0.24
CA ASN A 105 -30.03 11.50 -1.37
C ASN A 105 -28.68 10.84 -1.73
N GLU A 106 -28.00 10.21 -0.77
CA GLU A 106 -26.69 9.58 -1.00
C GLU A 106 -26.88 8.10 -1.35
N LYS A 107 -26.55 7.73 -2.58
CA LYS A 107 -26.63 6.33 -3.04
C LYS A 107 -25.28 5.64 -2.99
N ASN A 108 -24.35 6.13 -2.18
CA ASN A 108 -23.00 5.63 -2.09
C ASN A 108 -22.77 5.09 -0.68
N ILE A 109 -22.30 3.85 -0.58
CA ILE A 109 -22.00 3.18 0.68
C ILE A 109 -20.56 2.70 0.63
N ARG A 110 -19.73 3.23 1.53
CA ARG A 110 -18.35 2.79 1.74
C ARG A 110 -18.31 1.66 2.76
N PHE A 111 -17.59 0.59 2.41
CA PHE A 111 -17.11 -0.41 3.34
C PHE A 111 -15.68 -0.09 3.78
N PHE A 112 -15.40 -0.10 5.09
CA PHE A 112 -14.08 0.23 5.61
C PHE A 112 -13.76 -0.50 6.92
N PRO A 113 -12.50 -0.84 7.20
CA PRO A 113 -12.12 -1.46 8.45
C PRO A 113 -12.27 -0.49 9.63
N ARG A 114 -12.84 -0.99 10.74
CA ARG A 114 -12.89 -0.30 12.03
C ARG A 114 -12.13 -1.11 13.08
N TYR A 115 -11.42 -0.42 13.96
CA TYR A 115 -10.76 -1.07 15.09
C TYR A 115 -11.80 -1.46 16.15
N GLY A 116 -11.67 -2.67 16.70
CA GLY A 116 -12.62 -3.26 17.64
C GLY A 116 -13.82 -3.91 16.96
N GLY A 117 -14.63 -4.63 17.74
CA GLY A 117 -15.73 -5.45 17.26
C GLY A 117 -15.37 -6.94 17.12
N VAL A 118 -16.34 -7.75 16.71
CA VAL A 118 -16.21 -9.20 16.52
C VAL A 118 -16.58 -9.53 15.07
N GLY A 119 -15.93 -10.54 14.48
CA GLY A 119 -16.32 -11.07 13.17
C GLY A 119 -15.70 -10.36 11.96
N GLY A 120 -14.72 -9.48 12.14
CA GLY A 120 -13.92 -8.99 11.02
C GLY A 120 -12.91 -10.03 10.52
N ARG A 121 -12.42 -9.79 9.30
CA ARG A 121 -11.44 -10.63 8.63
C ARG A 121 -10.08 -10.68 9.34
N ILE A 122 -9.63 -9.54 9.84
CA ILE A 122 -8.37 -9.39 10.58
C ILE A 122 -8.69 -9.29 12.08
N ALA A 123 -7.95 -10.02 12.91
CA ALA A 123 -8.14 -10.01 14.36
C ALA A 123 -8.05 -8.59 14.93
N GLY A 124 -9.05 -8.21 15.72
CA GLY A 124 -9.15 -6.87 16.32
C GLY A 124 -9.79 -5.81 15.43
N PHE A 125 -10.24 -6.18 14.22
CA PHE A 125 -10.98 -5.30 13.33
C PHE A 125 -12.39 -5.84 13.07
N SER A 126 -13.30 -4.95 12.67
CA SER A 126 -14.63 -5.25 12.14
C SER A 126 -14.88 -4.42 10.88
N LEU A 127 -15.91 -4.78 10.11
CA LEU A 127 -16.30 -4.00 8.94
C LEU A 127 -17.27 -2.89 9.34
N GLY A 128 -16.89 -1.66 9.02
CA GLY A 128 -17.71 -0.48 9.14
C GLY A 128 -18.36 -0.10 7.82
N ILE A 129 -19.47 0.63 7.93
CA ILE A 129 -20.25 1.11 6.81
C ILE A 129 -20.50 2.60 7.00
N LYS A 130 -20.44 3.39 5.92
CA LYS A 130 -20.76 4.82 5.94
C LYS A 130 -21.33 5.25 4.59
N ALA A 131 -22.37 6.09 4.62
CA ALA A 131 -22.83 6.79 3.44
C ALA A 131 -21.92 7.99 3.19
N GLU A 132 -21.16 7.96 2.10
CA GLU A 132 -20.31 9.06 1.64
C GLU A 132 -19.95 8.89 0.16
N ALA A 133 -19.55 9.98 -0.50
CA ALA A 133 -19.08 9.93 -1.88
C ALA A 133 -17.66 9.35 -1.96
N PRO A 134 -17.34 8.58 -3.02
CA PRO A 134 -16.00 8.04 -3.22
C PRO A 134 -14.97 9.12 -3.55
N GLU A 135 -13.75 8.96 -3.05
CA GLU A 135 -12.57 9.75 -3.42
C GLU A 135 -11.68 8.99 -4.41
N ASN A 136 -11.19 7.80 -4.04
CA ASN A 136 -10.37 6.92 -4.88
C ASN A 136 -10.73 5.44 -4.62
N GLU A 137 -11.58 4.88 -5.47
CA GLU A 137 -12.11 3.54 -5.28
C GLU A 137 -11.14 2.45 -5.74
N SER A 138 -10.90 1.44 -4.90
CA SER A 138 -10.18 0.22 -5.31
C SER A 138 -11.09 -0.84 -5.91
N ALA A 139 -12.32 -0.94 -5.41
CA ALA A 139 -13.34 -1.87 -5.87
C ALA A 139 -14.73 -1.29 -5.63
N SER A 140 -15.66 -1.55 -6.55
CA SER A 140 -17.05 -1.13 -6.40
C SER A 140 -18.05 -1.98 -7.17
N THR A 141 -19.31 -1.90 -6.75
CA THR A 141 -20.45 -2.57 -7.38
C THR A 141 -21.71 -1.72 -7.27
N LEU A 142 -22.64 -1.89 -8.21
CA LEU A 142 -23.90 -1.16 -8.26
C LEU A 142 -25.08 -2.13 -8.17
N VAL A 143 -25.81 -2.09 -7.05
CA VAL A 143 -26.94 -3.00 -6.78
C VAL A 143 -28.14 -2.18 -6.28
N GLU A 144 -29.32 -2.38 -6.84
CA GLU A 144 -30.54 -1.63 -6.52
C GLU A 144 -30.39 -0.09 -6.61
N GLY A 145 -29.47 0.35 -7.48
CA GLY A 145 -29.12 1.75 -7.65
C GLY A 145 -28.27 2.35 -6.52
N ILE A 146 -27.76 1.52 -5.61
CA ILE A 146 -26.79 1.87 -4.57
C ILE A 146 -25.42 1.42 -5.02
N HIS A 147 -24.48 2.35 -4.98
CA HIS A 147 -23.08 2.16 -5.29
C HIS A 147 -22.35 1.79 -4.00
N PHE A 148 -21.86 0.56 -3.94
CA PHE A 148 -21.08 0.04 -2.83
C PHE A 148 -19.62 0.04 -3.24
N PHE A 149 -18.74 0.59 -2.40
CA PHE A 149 -17.33 0.73 -2.76
C PHE A 149 -16.40 0.59 -1.55
N ILE A 150 -15.12 0.36 -1.85
CA ILE A 150 -14.00 0.39 -0.91
C ILE A 150 -12.99 1.40 -1.45
N GLU A 151 -12.43 2.22 -0.56
CA GLU A 151 -11.37 3.17 -0.90
C GLU A 151 -10.02 2.46 -1.01
N GLU A 152 -9.13 2.95 -1.87
CA GLU A 152 -7.75 2.46 -1.98
C GLU A 152 -6.99 2.48 -0.64
N SER A 153 -7.31 3.43 0.25
CA SER A 153 -6.71 3.49 1.59
C SER A 153 -7.07 2.30 2.50
N ASP A 154 -8.16 1.59 2.18
CA ASP A 154 -8.72 0.49 2.97
C ASP A 154 -8.48 -0.88 2.33
N ASP A 155 -7.98 -0.93 1.10
CA ASP A 155 -7.75 -2.14 0.30
C ASP A 155 -6.92 -3.21 1.04
N TRP A 156 -5.96 -2.78 1.86
CA TRP A 156 -5.10 -3.66 2.66
C TRP A 156 -5.89 -4.62 3.58
N TYR A 157 -7.10 -4.24 4.01
CA TYR A 157 -7.95 -5.09 4.85
C TYR A 157 -8.47 -6.31 4.09
N PHE A 158 -8.54 -6.18 2.76
CA PHE A 158 -9.17 -7.12 1.86
C PHE A 158 -8.17 -7.88 0.97
N GLU A 159 -6.86 -7.74 1.18
CA GLU A 159 -5.83 -8.42 0.37
C GLU A 159 -6.01 -9.95 0.32
N GLY A 160 -6.43 -10.51 -0.82
CA GLY A 160 -6.57 -11.96 -1.04
C GLY A 160 -7.91 -12.58 -0.63
N ALA A 161 -8.94 -11.77 -0.38
CA ALA A 161 -10.31 -12.28 -0.26
C ALA A 161 -11.30 -11.22 -0.73
N ASP A 162 -12.38 -11.67 -1.34
CA ASP A 162 -13.45 -10.82 -1.82
C ASP A 162 -14.35 -10.35 -0.66
N LEU A 163 -15.24 -9.40 -0.94
CA LEU A 163 -16.28 -8.98 -0.01
C LEU A 163 -17.64 -9.47 -0.51
N SER A 164 -18.23 -10.41 0.22
CA SER A 164 -19.59 -10.90 -0.04
C SER A 164 -20.55 -10.41 1.04
N VAL A 165 -21.59 -9.69 0.62
CA VAL A 165 -22.65 -9.19 1.50
C VAL A 165 -23.98 -9.80 1.07
N SER A 166 -24.42 -10.79 1.83
CA SER A 166 -25.68 -11.50 1.65
C SER A 166 -26.70 -11.06 2.71
N TYR A 167 -27.94 -11.54 2.63
CA TYR A 167 -28.97 -11.26 3.63
C TYR A 167 -29.30 -12.55 4.38
N ASP A 168 -29.25 -12.50 5.71
CA ASP A 168 -29.63 -13.62 6.56
C ASP A 168 -31.09 -13.49 6.98
N GLU A 169 -31.96 -14.36 6.44
CA GLU A 169 -33.40 -14.35 6.76
C GLU A 169 -33.70 -14.70 8.22
N THR A 170 -32.81 -15.42 8.91
CA THR A 170 -32.98 -15.84 10.30
C THR A 170 -32.73 -14.66 11.24
N GLN A 171 -31.64 -13.93 11.00
CA GLN A 171 -31.22 -12.81 11.83
C GLN A 171 -31.82 -11.48 11.36
N LYS A 172 -32.41 -11.44 10.16
CA LYS A 172 -32.98 -10.26 9.51
C LYS A 172 -31.98 -9.11 9.33
N GLU A 173 -30.74 -9.46 9.00
CA GLU A 173 -29.63 -8.53 8.84
C GLU A 173 -28.68 -8.98 7.71
N PRO A 174 -27.87 -8.06 7.14
CA PRO A 174 -26.85 -8.42 6.18
C PRO A 174 -25.76 -9.28 6.82
N LYS A 175 -25.42 -10.38 6.17
CA LYS A 175 -24.32 -11.26 6.53
C LYS A 175 -23.10 -10.95 5.66
N ILE A 176 -21.98 -10.67 6.31
CA ILE A 176 -20.70 -10.35 5.67
C ILE A 176 -19.80 -11.59 5.69
N GLU A 177 -19.25 -11.93 4.53
CA GLU A 177 -18.31 -13.03 4.34
C GLU A 177 -17.12 -12.58 3.48
N TYR A 178 -15.98 -13.25 3.67
CA TYR A 178 -14.73 -12.94 2.97
C TYR A 178 -14.20 -14.19 2.25
N PRO A 179 -14.81 -14.59 1.12
CA PRO A 179 -14.35 -15.76 0.38
C PRO A 179 -12.96 -15.50 -0.23
N GLU A 180 -12.08 -16.51 -0.24
CA GLU A 180 -10.73 -16.38 -0.79
C GLU A 180 -10.79 -16.00 -2.28
N ASN A 181 -9.98 -15.01 -2.67
CA ASN A 181 -9.86 -14.55 -4.05
C ASN A 181 -8.99 -15.56 -4.82
N ASN A 182 -9.44 -16.03 -5.97
CA ASN A 182 -8.88 -17.21 -6.66
C ASN A 182 -8.24 -16.90 -8.00
#